data_AF-A0A1Y3C8A8-F1
#
_entry.id   AF-A0A1Y3C8A8-F1
#
_cell.length_a   1.000
_cell.length_b   1.000
_cell.length_c   1.000
_cell.angle_alpha   90.00
_cell.angle_beta   90.00
_cell.angle_gamma   90.00
#
_symmetry.space_group_name_H-M   'P 1'
#
loop_
_entity.id
_entity.type
_entity.pdbx_description
1 polymer ?
#
loop_
_entity_poly.entity_id
_entity_poly.type
_entity_poly.pdbx_seq_one_letter_code
_entity_poly.pdbx_strand_id
1 'polypeptide(L)'
;MIDDKKIIKYLKDQKPRSTGHKVLSKDEFIDGVIAKLSFDDGSVTEAKFWVILTKNHNSYAENESQLIQVVNTAISKNQDKVPFWDRVFNISGWIALAIVITVIFIALSSPTHDVPEFFKAAMLTILGFYFGGVINNKKIKVAES
;
A
#
# COMPACT_ATOMS: atom_id res chain seq x y z
N MET A 1 13.96 5.95 -16.89
CA MET A 1 14.90 6.58 -15.94
C MET A 1 14.53 8.06 -15.81
N ILE A 2 14.35 8.58 -14.59
CA ILE A 2 14.03 10.00 -14.39
C ILE A 2 15.33 10.80 -14.50
N ASP A 3 15.38 11.69 -15.49
CA ASP A 3 16.52 12.55 -15.78
C ASP A 3 16.48 13.84 -14.94
N ASP A 4 17.65 14.43 -14.70
CA ASP A 4 17.83 15.61 -13.83
C ASP A 4 17.03 16.81 -14.36
N LYS A 5 16.87 16.92 -15.67
CA LYS A 5 16.01 17.93 -16.32
C LYS A 5 14.56 17.85 -15.84
N LYS A 6 14.02 16.65 -15.62
CA LYS A 6 12.65 16.46 -15.15
C LYS A 6 12.50 16.87 -13.69
N ILE A 7 13.52 16.61 -12.88
CA ILE A 7 13.57 17.00 -11.46
C ILE A 7 13.61 18.52 -11.32
N ILE A 8 14.51 19.18 -12.06
CA ILE A 8 14.64 20.64 -12.07
C ILE A 8 13.36 21.29 -12.60
N LYS A 9 12.74 20.72 -13.65
CA LYS A 9 11.48 21.22 -14.18
C LYS A 9 10.37 21.18 -13.13
N TYR A 10 10.21 20.05 -12.43
CA TYR A 10 9.22 19.95 -11.35
C TYR A 10 9.44 21.02 -10.26
N LEU A 11 10.70 21.24 -9.87
CA LEU A 11 11.02 22.26 -8.87
C LEU A 11 10.72 23.68 -9.38
N LYS A 12 11.01 23.99 -10.65
CA LYS A 12 10.65 25.28 -11.27
C LYS A 12 9.14 25.50 -11.32
N ASP A 13 8.37 24.45 -11.58
CA ASP A 13 6.91 24.52 -11.58
C ASP A 13 6.37 24.83 -10.17
N GLN A 14 7.00 24.29 -9.12
CA GLN A 14 6.62 24.55 -7.72
C GLN A 14 7.13 25.91 -7.19
N LYS A 15 8.32 26.35 -7.61
CA LYS A 15 8.98 27.58 -7.14
C LYS A 15 9.48 28.41 -8.35
N PRO A 16 8.59 29.08 -9.09
CA PRO A 16 8.94 29.74 -10.35
C PRO A 16 9.88 30.95 -10.22
N ARG A 17 10.05 31.50 -9.01
CA ARG A 17 10.96 32.62 -8.73
C ARG A 17 12.40 32.21 -8.43
N SER A 18 12.62 30.92 -8.20
CA SER A 18 13.95 30.38 -7.89
C SER A 18 14.84 30.30 -9.14
N THR A 19 16.15 30.47 -8.96
CA THR A 19 17.17 30.40 -10.01
C THR A 19 18.35 29.53 -9.56
N GLY A 20 19.29 29.21 -10.48
CA GLY A 20 20.50 28.46 -10.09
C GLY A 20 20.27 27.01 -9.64
N HIS A 21 19.22 26.33 -10.13
CA HIS A 21 18.89 24.96 -9.73
C HIS A 21 20.03 23.97 -10.00
N LYS A 22 20.45 23.26 -8.96
CA LYS A 22 21.47 22.22 -9.03
C LYS A 22 21.02 20.97 -8.28
N VAL A 23 21.20 19.80 -8.89
CA VAL A 23 21.03 18.51 -8.20
C VAL A 23 22.30 18.21 -7.42
N LEU A 24 22.20 18.05 -6.11
CA LEU A 24 23.32 17.73 -5.22
C LEU A 24 23.51 16.23 -5.07
N SER A 25 22.41 15.49 -4.93
CA SER A 25 22.40 14.03 -4.84
C SER A 25 21.12 13.47 -5.44
N LYS A 26 21.19 12.24 -5.93
CA LYS A 26 20.05 11.52 -6.50
C LYS A 26 20.20 10.04 -6.21
N ASP A 27 19.15 9.45 -5.66
CA ASP A 27 19.05 8.02 -5.39
C ASP A 27 17.77 7.46 -6.02
N GLU A 28 17.81 6.19 -6.41
CA GLU A 28 16.63 5.49 -6.90
C GLU A 28 15.67 5.19 -5.74
N PHE A 29 14.37 5.40 -5.97
CA PHE A 29 13.36 5.23 -4.94
C PHE A 29 12.01 4.89 -5.55
N ILE A 30 11.48 3.71 -5.19
CA ILE A 30 10.13 3.19 -5.52
C ILE A 30 9.65 3.61 -6.91
N ASP A 31 10.13 2.90 -7.93
CA ASP A 31 9.75 3.15 -9.33
C ASP A 31 10.04 4.60 -9.80
N GLY A 32 11.00 5.26 -9.15
CA GLY A 32 11.25 6.69 -9.26
C GLY A 32 12.61 7.10 -8.70
N VAL A 33 12.72 8.36 -8.27
CA VAL A 33 13.93 8.93 -7.70
C VAL A 33 13.62 9.87 -6.53
N ILE A 34 14.53 9.91 -5.56
CA ILE A 34 14.64 10.99 -4.58
C ILE A 34 15.89 11.78 -4.92
N ALA A 35 15.77 13.10 -4.98
CA ALA A 35 16.90 13.98 -5.24
C ALA A 35 16.94 15.13 -4.25
N LYS A 36 18.16 15.49 -3.83
CA LYS A 36 18.41 16.72 -3.08
C LYS A 36 18.85 17.79 -4.06
N LEU A 37 18.22 18.96 -4.02
CA LEU A 37 18.51 20.09 -4.88
C LEU A 37 18.91 21.31 -4.06
N SER A 38 19.77 22.14 -4.63
CA SER A 38 19.97 23.53 -4.18
C SER A 38 19.51 24.52 -5.24
N PHE A 39 19.04 25.67 -4.78
CA PHE A 39 18.70 26.81 -5.64
C PHE A 39 18.84 28.12 -4.88
N ASP A 40 18.90 29.20 -5.63
CA ASP A 40 18.86 30.57 -5.13
C ASP A 40 17.42 31.10 -5.21
N ASP A 41 16.87 31.52 -4.08
CA ASP A 41 15.53 32.13 -3.97
C ASP A 41 15.61 33.64 -3.69
N GLY A 42 16.77 34.27 -3.92
CA GLY A 42 17.05 35.66 -3.55
C GLY A 42 17.37 35.85 -2.06
N SER A 43 17.58 34.77 -1.33
CA SER A 43 18.07 34.77 0.05
C SER A 43 19.61 34.77 0.11
N VAL A 44 20.17 35.25 1.22
CA VAL A 44 21.64 35.29 1.44
C VAL A 44 22.27 33.89 1.43
N THR A 45 21.48 32.85 1.69
CA THR A 45 21.91 31.45 1.70
C THR A 45 21.20 30.63 0.63
N GLU A 46 21.91 29.70 0.00
CA GLU A 46 21.33 28.73 -0.93
C GLU A 46 20.28 27.87 -0.22
N ALA A 47 19.08 27.82 -0.78
CA ALA A 47 17.99 27.00 -0.28
C ALA A 47 18.20 25.54 -0.69
N LYS A 48 17.93 24.60 0.21
CA LYS A 48 18.08 23.15 -0.03
C LYS A 48 16.75 22.44 0.12
N PHE A 49 16.41 21.63 -0.88
CA PHE A 49 15.12 20.94 -0.97
C PHE A 49 15.33 19.47 -1.32
N TRP A 50 14.41 18.64 -0.88
CA TRP A 50 14.30 17.26 -1.35
C TRP A 50 13.09 17.15 -2.27
N VAL A 51 13.25 16.44 -3.38
CA VAL A 51 12.20 16.18 -4.35
C VAL A 51 12.06 14.68 -4.53
N ILE A 52 10.82 14.21 -4.48
CA ILE A 52 10.46 12.80 -4.59
C ILE A 52 9.57 12.67 -5.82
N LEU A 53 10.08 12.00 -6.85
CA LEU A 53 9.35 11.74 -8.09
C LEU A 53 9.22 10.24 -8.31
N THR A 54 8.01 9.72 -8.16
CA THR A 54 7.65 8.34 -8.47
C THR A 54 6.64 8.31 -9.62
N LYS A 55 6.37 7.13 -10.21
CA LYS A 55 5.32 7.01 -11.25
C LYS A 55 3.95 7.49 -10.77
N ASN A 56 3.64 7.32 -9.48
CA ASN A 56 2.31 7.53 -8.91
C ASN A 56 2.22 8.75 -7.98
N HIS A 57 3.36 9.34 -7.58
CA HIS A 57 3.39 10.44 -6.64
C HIS A 57 4.61 11.34 -6.88
N ASN A 58 4.35 12.65 -6.98
CA ASN A 58 5.37 13.69 -7.07
C ASN A 58 5.18 14.66 -5.93
N SER A 59 6.23 14.93 -5.16
CA SER A 59 6.17 15.85 -4.02
C SER A 59 7.57 16.40 -3.68
N TYR A 60 7.62 17.38 -2.80
CA TYR A 60 8.85 17.99 -2.30
C TYR A 60 8.81 18.17 -0.78
N ALA A 61 9.98 18.33 -0.18
CA ALA A 61 10.15 18.61 1.24
C ALA A 61 11.26 19.64 1.46
N GLU A 62 11.04 20.58 2.38
CA GLU A 62 12.00 21.64 2.72
C GLU A 62 12.84 21.27 3.96
N ASN A 63 12.34 20.33 4.77
CA ASN A 63 12.99 19.85 5.99
C ASN A 63 12.85 18.32 6.15
N GLU A 64 13.61 17.75 7.09
CA GLU A 64 13.67 16.30 7.31
C GLU A 64 12.34 15.71 7.77
N SER A 65 11.59 16.43 8.61
CA SER A 65 10.27 15.97 9.08
C SER A 65 9.27 15.85 7.93
N GLN A 66 9.23 16.85 7.04
CA GLN A 66 8.43 16.79 5.81
C GLN A 66 8.93 15.68 4.88
N LEU A 67 10.24 15.47 4.79
CA LEU A 67 10.81 14.41 3.96
C LEU A 67 10.27 13.04 4.40
N ILE A 68 10.30 12.73 5.69
CA ILE A 68 9.78 11.47 6.22
C ILE A 68 8.30 11.30 5.91
N GLN A 69 7.49 12.35 6.09
CA GLN A 69 6.06 12.31 5.79
C GLN A 69 5.79 12.06 4.31
N VAL A 70 6.51 12.74 3.42
CA VAL A 70 6.33 12.60 1.98
C VAL A 70 6.85 11.25 1.49
N VAL A 71 7.94 10.73 2.06
CA VAL A 71 8.44 9.37 1.80
C VAL A 71 7.39 8.34 2.20
N ASN A 72 6.83 8.43 3.41
CA ASN A 72 5.78 7.52 3.86
C ASN A 72 4.52 7.59 2.98
N THR A 73 4.16 8.78 2.53
CA THR A 73 3.04 8.99 1.59
C THR A 73 3.34 8.39 0.21
N ALA A 74 4.58 8.50 -0.27
CA ALA A 74 5.01 7.90 -1.52
C ALA A 74 5.00 6.36 -1.43
N ILE A 75 5.43 5.80 -0.29
CA ILE A 75 5.37 4.36 -0.01
C ILE A 75 3.92 3.88 -0.03
N SER A 76 3.04 4.51 0.75
CA SER A 76 1.63 4.09 0.86
C SER A 76 0.90 4.16 -0.49
N LYS A 77 1.08 5.24 -1.25
CA LYS A 77 0.48 5.38 -2.59
C LYS A 77 1.01 4.36 -3.61
N ASN A 78 2.22 3.84 -3.42
CA ASN A 78 2.74 2.75 -4.24
C ASN A 78 2.32 1.37 -3.72
N GLN A 79 2.03 1.23 -2.43
CA GLN A 79 1.47 0.02 -1.81
C GLN A 79 -0.02 -0.19 -2.14
N ASP A 80 -0.79 0.87 -2.43
CA ASP A 80 -2.23 0.80 -2.73
C ASP A 80 -2.61 0.04 -4.01
N LYS A 81 -1.64 -0.50 -4.74
CA LYS A 81 -1.90 -1.60 -5.67
C LYS A 81 -1.94 -2.90 -4.87
N VAL A 82 -3.03 -3.12 -4.11
CA VAL A 82 -3.38 -4.47 -3.64
C VAL A 82 -3.30 -5.38 -4.87
N PRO A 83 -2.33 -6.31 -4.95
CA PRO A 83 -2.11 -7.05 -6.16
C PRO A 83 -3.40 -7.80 -6.46
N PHE A 84 -3.85 -7.77 -7.71
CA PHE A 84 -5.07 -8.45 -8.15
C PHE A 84 -5.15 -9.90 -7.61
N TRP A 85 -3.99 -10.55 -7.47
CA TRP A 85 -3.81 -11.84 -6.81
C TRP A 85 -4.36 -11.91 -5.38
N ASP A 86 -4.08 -10.94 -4.50
CA ASP A 86 -4.62 -10.91 -3.14
C ASP A 86 -6.15 -10.75 -3.14
N ARG A 87 -6.69 -10.01 -4.11
CA ARG A 87 -8.15 -9.90 -4.30
C ARG A 87 -8.75 -11.23 -4.77
N VAL A 88 -8.08 -11.95 -5.66
CA VAL A 88 -8.49 -13.29 -6.15
C VAL A 88 -8.40 -14.33 -5.03
N PHE A 89 -7.34 -14.31 -4.22
CA PHE A 89 -7.21 -15.19 -3.05
C PHE A 89 -8.35 -14.95 -2.06
N ASN A 90 -8.71 -13.69 -1.80
CA ASN A 90 -9.84 -13.37 -0.94
C ASN A 90 -11.16 -13.92 -1.53
N ILE A 91 -11.39 -13.77 -2.84
CA ILE A 91 -12.60 -14.31 -3.52
C ILE A 91 -12.65 -15.85 -3.47
N SER A 92 -11.52 -16.55 -3.63
CA SER A 92 -11.46 -18.02 -3.52
C SER A 92 -11.89 -18.53 -2.13
N GLY A 93 -11.56 -17.78 -1.08
CA GLY A 93 -12.01 -18.07 0.28
C GLY A 93 -13.53 -18.01 0.43
N TRP A 94 -14.16 -17.00 -0.17
CA TRP A 94 -15.63 -16.86 -0.17
C TRP A 94 -16.33 -17.98 -0.96
N ILE A 95 -15.76 -18.41 -2.09
CA ILE A 95 -16.31 -19.53 -2.87
C ILE A 95 -16.23 -20.84 -2.09
N ALA A 96 -15.08 -21.12 -1.45
CA ALA A 96 -14.92 -22.29 -0.60
C ALA A 96 -15.91 -22.28 0.58
N LEU A 97 -16.10 -21.11 1.21
CA LEU A 97 -17.07 -20.94 2.29
C LEU A 97 -18.51 -21.21 1.82
N ALA A 98 -18.89 -20.70 0.64
CA ALA A 98 -20.21 -20.93 0.07
C ALA A 98 -20.48 -22.43 -0.16
N ILE A 99 -19.51 -23.17 -0.71
CA ILE A 99 -19.62 -24.62 -0.94
C ILE A 99 -19.79 -25.35 0.40
N VAL A 100 -18.98 -25.02 1.41
CA VAL A 100 -19.07 -25.64 2.76
C VAL A 100 -20.45 -25.41 3.37
N ILE A 101 -20.98 -24.18 3.31
CA ILE A 101 -22.32 -23.86 3.83
C ILE A 101 -23.41 -24.62 3.06
N THR A 102 -23.33 -24.68 1.73
CA THR A 102 -24.30 -25.41 0.90
C THR A 102 -24.29 -26.90 1.22
N VAL A 103 -23.12 -27.50 1.41
CA VAL A 103 -22.99 -28.91 1.81
C VAL A 103 -23.63 -29.16 3.18
N ILE A 104 -23.38 -28.28 4.17
CA ILE A 104 -24.01 -28.38 5.50
C ILE A 104 -25.52 -28.26 5.39
N PHE A 105 -26.02 -27.30 4.61
CA PHE A 105 -27.44 -27.09 4.43
C PHE A 105 -28.12 -28.32 3.81
N ILE A 106 -27.56 -28.87 2.74
CA ILE A 106 -28.08 -30.10 2.11
C ILE A 106 -28.03 -31.28 3.08
N ALA A 107 -26.95 -31.41 3.84
CA ALA A 107 -26.76 -32.43 4.87
C ALA A 107 -27.81 -32.37 6.00
N LEU A 108 -28.18 -31.16 6.44
CA LEU A 108 -29.17 -30.96 7.50
C LEU A 108 -30.62 -31.01 7.00
N SER A 109 -30.87 -30.64 5.76
CA SER A 109 -32.21 -30.62 5.16
C SER A 109 -32.61 -31.94 4.49
N SER A 110 -31.69 -32.90 4.32
CA SER A 110 -32.00 -34.22 3.75
C SER A 110 -32.47 -35.18 4.85
N PRO A 111 -33.73 -35.65 4.83
CA PRO A 111 -34.29 -36.52 5.86
C PRO A 111 -33.77 -37.97 5.82
N THR A 112 -32.90 -38.32 4.87
CA THR A 112 -32.49 -39.70 4.57
C THR A 112 -31.02 -40.00 4.82
N HIS A 113 -30.22 -39.04 5.29
CA HIS A 113 -28.79 -39.25 5.49
C HIS A 113 -28.38 -38.88 6.91
N ASP A 114 -28.09 -39.89 7.73
CA ASP A 114 -27.35 -39.73 8.98
C ASP A 114 -25.93 -39.28 8.63
N VAL A 115 -25.73 -37.97 8.58
CA VAL A 115 -24.41 -37.38 8.39
C VAL A 115 -23.57 -37.75 9.61
N PRO A 116 -22.45 -38.47 9.42
CA PRO A 116 -21.63 -38.94 10.53
C PRO A 116 -21.19 -37.78 11.43
N GLU A 117 -21.24 -38.00 12.74
CA GLU A 117 -21.00 -36.96 13.74
C GLU A 117 -19.60 -36.33 13.64
N PHE A 118 -18.60 -37.14 13.29
CA PHE A 118 -17.23 -36.67 13.03
C PHE A 118 -17.17 -35.67 11.86
N PHE A 119 -18.04 -35.81 10.86
CA PHE A 119 -18.08 -34.93 9.71
C PHE A 119 -18.66 -33.56 10.09
N LYS A 120 -19.71 -33.53 10.91
CA LYS A 120 -20.28 -32.29 11.48
C LYS A 120 -19.24 -31.54 12.32
N ALA A 121 -18.52 -32.26 13.18
CA ALA A 121 -17.47 -31.70 14.00
C ALA A 121 -16.33 -31.11 13.16
N ALA A 122 -15.83 -31.86 12.17
CA ALA A 122 -14.77 -31.40 11.27
C ALA A 122 -15.18 -30.13 10.49
N MET A 123 -16.42 -30.07 9.98
CA MET A 123 -16.93 -28.89 9.28
C MET A 123 -17.06 -27.67 10.19
N LEU A 124 -17.57 -27.84 11.42
CA LEU A 124 -17.62 -26.77 12.41
C LEU A 124 -16.23 -26.27 12.80
N THR A 125 -15.25 -27.16 12.94
CA THR A 125 -13.87 -26.81 13.21
C THR A 125 -13.25 -26.00 12.07
N ILE A 126 -13.47 -26.39 10.81
CA ILE A 126 -12.99 -25.64 9.63
C ILE A 126 -13.61 -24.24 9.60
N LEU A 127 -14.93 -24.12 9.85
CA LEU A 127 -15.60 -22.82 9.95
C LEU A 127 -15.05 -21.98 11.11
N GLY A 128 -14.83 -22.60 12.28
CA GLY A 128 -14.24 -21.96 13.44
C GLY A 128 -12.84 -21.42 13.20
N PHE A 129 -11.98 -22.17 12.50
CA PHE A 129 -10.65 -21.70 12.10
C PHE A 129 -10.72 -20.60 11.04
N TYR A 130 -11.63 -20.72 10.06
CA TYR A 130 -11.81 -19.71 9.02
C TYR A 130 -12.26 -18.36 9.61
N PHE A 131 -13.31 -18.36 10.43
CA PHE A 131 -13.79 -17.14 11.07
C PHE A 131 -12.88 -16.67 12.21
N GLY A 132 -12.27 -17.58 12.98
CA GLY A 132 -11.29 -17.24 14.01
C GLY A 132 -10.04 -16.54 13.45
N GLY A 133 -9.53 -17.02 12.32
CA GLY A 133 -8.41 -16.38 11.60
C GLY A 133 -8.78 -15.01 11.03
N VAL A 134 -9.99 -14.87 10.47
CA VAL A 134 -10.49 -13.58 9.95
C VAL A 134 -10.68 -12.54 11.07
N ILE A 135 -11.18 -12.95 12.24
CA ILE A 135 -11.36 -12.06 13.40
C ILE A 135 -10.00 -11.59 13.96
N ASN A 136 -9.01 -12.48 14.01
CA ASN A 136 -7.67 -12.10 14.49
C ASN A 136 -6.94 -11.16 13.51
N ASN A 137 -7.04 -11.38 12.20
CA ASN A 137 -6.46 -10.45 11.21
C ASN A 137 -7.12 -9.05 11.23
N LYS A 138 -8.41 -8.97 11.60
CA LYS A 138 -9.11 -7.68 11.75
C LYS A 138 -8.66 -6.91 12.99
N LYS A 139 -8.35 -7.60 14.11
CA LYS A 139 -7.83 -6.96 15.33
C LYS A 139 -6.42 -6.41 15.13
N ILE A 140 -5.56 -7.12 14.39
CA ILE A 140 -4.19 -6.69 14.11
C ILE A 140 -4.18 -5.40 13.27
N LYS A 141 -5.05 -5.30 12.25
CA LYS A 141 -5.17 -4.07 11.43
C LYS A 141 -5.79 -2.85 12.14
N VAL A 142 -6.57 -3.05 13.20
CA VAL A 142 -7.19 -1.96 13.98
C VAL A 142 -6.29 -1.49 15.13
N ALA A 143 -5.37 -2.33 15.59
CA ALA A 143 -4.38 -1.96 16.60
C ALA A 143 -3.19 -1.15 16.01
N GLU A 144 -3.06 -1.11 14.68
CA GLU A 144 -2.04 -0.35 13.95
C GLU A 144 -2.59 0.95 13.30
N SER A 145 -3.86 1.28 13.54
CA SER A 145 -4.52 2.54 13.11
C SER A 145 -4.74 3.49 14.28
#